data_AF-A0A2I0NBH3-F1
#
_entry.id   AF-A0A2I0NBH3-F1
#
_cell.length_a   1.000
_cell.length_b   1.000
_cell.length_c   1.000
_cell.angle_alpha   90.00
_cell.angle_beta   90.00
_cell.angle_gamma   90.00
#
_symmetry.space_group_name_H-M   'P 1'
#
loop_
_entity.id
_entity.type
_entity.pdbx_description
1 polymer ?
#
loop_
_entity_poly.entity_id
_entity_poly.type
_entity_poly.pdbx_seq_one_letter_code
_entity_poly.pdbx_strand_id
1 'polypeptide(L)'
;YGFSERIIEHILSIEGLDTVITVDCGIKENEFIDFLAENGINTIITDHHIPAQELPQALSIIDPHVEGEMPIGHLSGAAVALKVIQALYFSYSRLFYNQDMLFLSRTKDYQGILSRNFVPGELDLVFSSGEKLLDFTRSYKKLIIVAENEALKDLKKLGFGEHIQLLNLHEFIALNTPISSKEKTLEQLAGLFQVFYAEQKPHRALFSLMKKIFFKYCLKLDEKLNAIFRLAALGTVCDYMPLNLVENHILVKRGLDLINKNVPLYIKLLSPKKNDELVNMEDIGFKIGPMLNSSGRLGQPEISFQFLIEDDEEKLVSIFGRLQELNKKRKEFGDYGYK
;
A
#
# COMPACT_ATOMS: atom_id res chain seq x y z
N TYR A 1 -4.09 -21.69 15.79
CA TYR A 1 -3.42 -20.52 15.18
C TYR A 1 -2.85 -19.75 16.35
N GLY A 2 -1.54 -19.49 16.31
CA GLY A 2 -0.75 -19.02 17.44
C GLY A 2 0.57 -19.79 17.52
N PHE A 3 1.64 -19.07 17.83
CA PHE A 3 3.02 -19.53 17.63
C PHE A 3 3.34 -20.75 18.51
N SER A 4 3.73 -21.87 17.88
CA SER A 4 4.14 -23.07 18.62
C SER A 4 5.53 -22.91 19.24
N GLU A 5 5.83 -23.60 20.35
CA GLU A 5 7.17 -23.65 20.98
C GLU A 5 8.28 -23.88 19.95
N ARG A 6 8.02 -24.73 18.95
CA ARG A 6 8.94 -24.99 17.83
C ARG A 6 9.34 -23.73 17.04
N ILE A 7 8.41 -22.78 16.86
CA ILE A 7 8.71 -21.52 16.17
C ILE A 7 9.57 -20.63 17.07
N ILE A 8 9.30 -20.58 18.37
CA ILE A 8 10.13 -19.85 19.33
C ILE A 8 11.56 -20.40 19.30
N GLU A 9 11.72 -21.72 19.45
CA GLU A 9 13.03 -22.38 19.37
C GLU A 9 13.75 -22.08 18.06
N HIS A 10 13.01 -22.09 16.93
CA HIS A 10 13.59 -21.75 15.65
C HIS A 10 14.05 -20.29 15.58
N ILE A 11 13.21 -19.35 16.01
CA ILE A 11 13.54 -17.91 16.05
C ILE A 11 14.80 -17.68 16.90
N LEU A 12 14.86 -18.25 18.10
CA LEU A 12 16.00 -18.12 19.00
C LEU A 12 17.27 -18.80 18.46
N SER A 13 17.14 -19.78 17.56
CA SER A 13 18.28 -20.44 16.92
C SER A 13 18.94 -19.60 15.81
N ILE A 14 18.26 -18.57 15.30
CA ILE A 14 18.76 -17.72 14.22
C ILE A 14 19.70 -16.67 14.81
N GLU A 15 21.00 -16.88 14.65
CA GLU A 15 22.02 -15.94 15.11
C GLU A 15 21.84 -14.56 14.48
N GLY A 16 21.81 -13.52 15.32
CA GLY A 16 21.70 -12.12 14.89
C GLY A 16 20.30 -11.65 14.48
N LEU A 17 19.25 -12.47 14.68
CA LEU A 17 17.87 -12.05 14.46
C LEU A 17 17.47 -10.97 15.48
N ASP A 18 17.14 -9.77 15.01
CA ASP A 18 16.75 -8.62 15.84
C ASP A 18 15.28 -8.21 15.66
N THR A 19 14.63 -8.67 14.59
CA THR A 19 13.30 -8.21 14.17
C THR A 19 12.52 -9.32 13.48
N VAL A 20 11.28 -9.53 13.92
CA VAL A 20 10.29 -10.40 13.29
C VAL A 20 9.19 -9.54 12.66
N ILE A 21 8.76 -9.89 11.45
CA ILE A 21 7.59 -9.27 10.80
C ILE A 21 6.53 -10.35 10.64
N THR A 22 5.36 -10.15 11.24
CA THR A 22 4.22 -11.06 11.06
C THR A 22 3.37 -10.61 9.89
N VAL A 23 2.70 -11.56 9.23
CA VAL A 23 1.76 -11.29 8.13
C VAL A 23 0.50 -12.07 8.39
N ASP A 24 -0.65 -11.39 8.37
CA ASP A 24 -1.98 -11.98 8.56
C ASP A 24 -2.14 -12.68 9.93
N CYS A 25 -1.35 -12.26 10.91
CA CYS A 25 -1.36 -12.78 12.28
C CYS A 25 -0.59 -11.86 13.23
N GLY A 26 -0.74 -12.10 14.54
CA GLY A 26 0.04 -11.47 15.61
C GLY A 26 -0.77 -10.54 16.52
N ILE A 27 -1.87 -9.95 16.06
CA ILE A 27 -2.61 -8.93 16.85
C ILE A 27 -3.28 -9.49 18.11
N LYS A 28 -3.44 -10.81 18.19
CA LYS A 28 -4.01 -11.54 19.35
C LYS A 28 -2.97 -12.40 20.10
N GLU A 29 -1.71 -12.35 19.68
CA GLU A 29 -0.67 -13.29 20.13
C GLU A 29 0.20 -12.66 21.23
N ASN A 30 -0.41 -11.99 22.22
CA ASN A 30 0.29 -11.19 23.23
C ASN A 30 1.42 -11.96 23.92
N GLU A 31 1.15 -13.16 24.41
CA GLU A 31 2.17 -13.97 25.11
C GLU A 31 3.43 -14.21 24.26
N PHE A 32 3.25 -14.52 22.97
CA PHE A 32 4.37 -14.75 22.07
C PHE A 32 5.12 -13.47 21.72
N ILE A 33 4.39 -12.38 21.41
CA ILE A 33 5.00 -11.12 21.01
C ILE A 33 5.73 -10.47 22.19
N ASP A 34 5.15 -10.53 23.37
CA ASP A 34 5.73 -10.01 24.61
C ASP A 34 6.99 -10.82 24.97
N PHE A 35 6.96 -12.15 24.83
CA PHE A 35 8.15 -12.99 24.99
C PHE A 35 9.30 -12.57 24.05
N LEU A 36 9.01 -12.30 22.77
CA LEU A 36 10.03 -11.82 21.84
C LEU A 36 10.61 -10.47 22.28
N ALA A 37 9.75 -9.55 22.71
CA ALA A 37 10.17 -8.24 23.20
C ALA A 37 11.08 -8.35 24.44
N GLU A 38 10.73 -9.23 25.40
CA GLU A 38 11.54 -9.51 26.60
C GLU A 38 12.93 -10.08 26.27
N ASN A 39 13.06 -10.80 25.15
CA ASN A 39 14.32 -11.34 24.65
C ASN A 39 15.05 -10.39 23.69
N GLY A 40 14.61 -9.13 23.59
CA GLY A 40 15.26 -8.11 22.76
C GLY A 40 15.01 -8.26 21.25
N ILE A 41 14.02 -9.06 20.85
CA ILE A 41 13.61 -9.25 19.46
C ILE A 41 12.42 -8.34 19.18
N ASN A 42 12.60 -7.36 18.31
CA ASN A 42 11.52 -6.48 17.89
C ASN A 42 10.48 -7.26 17.09
N THR A 43 9.21 -6.90 17.23
CA THR A 43 8.17 -7.41 16.31
C THR A 43 7.42 -6.28 15.63
N ILE A 44 7.26 -6.39 14.31
CA ILE A 44 6.36 -5.56 13.50
C ILE A 44 5.17 -6.42 13.11
N ILE A 45 3.99 -6.08 13.63
CA ILE A 45 2.77 -6.81 13.34
C ILE A 45 2.12 -6.24 12.08
N THR A 46 1.84 -7.10 11.10
CA THR A 46 0.97 -6.77 9.97
C THR A 46 -0.21 -7.72 9.95
N ASP A 47 -1.37 -7.23 10.37
CA ASP A 47 -2.55 -8.06 10.63
C ASP A 47 -3.82 -7.29 10.27
N HIS A 48 -4.95 -7.97 10.34
CA HIS A 48 -6.26 -7.41 10.11
C HIS A 48 -7.37 -8.03 10.96
N HIS A 49 -7.02 -8.87 11.94
CA HIS A 49 -8.02 -9.44 12.83
C HIS A 49 -8.49 -8.42 13.85
N ILE A 50 -9.71 -8.58 14.37
CA ILE A 50 -10.22 -7.71 15.45
C ILE A 50 -9.28 -7.83 16.67
N PRO A 51 -8.67 -6.74 17.16
CA PRO A 51 -7.74 -6.78 18.27
C PRO A 51 -8.42 -7.21 19.57
N ALA A 52 -7.63 -7.77 20.49
CA ALA A 52 -8.04 -7.91 21.87
C ALA A 52 -8.07 -6.55 22.58
N GLN A 53 -8.60 -6.50 23.81
CA GLN A 53 -8.62 -5.26 24.60
C GLN A 53 -7.21 -4.74 24.90
N GLU A 54 -6.27 -5.66 25.16
CA GLU A 54 -4.86 -5.35 25.37
C GLU A 54 -4.07 -5.70 24.11
N LEU A 55 -3.28 -4.75 23.63
CA LEU A 55 -2.44 -4.93 22.45
C LEU A 55 -1.07 -5.53 22.83
N PRO A 56 -0.47 -6.37 21.97
CA PRO A 56 0.86 -6.93 22.20
C PRO A 56 1.96 -5.86 22.22
N GLN A 57 3.06 -6.12 22.93
CA GLN A 57 4.24 -5.25 23.03
C GLN A 57 5.13 -5.32 21.77
N ALA A 58 4.53 -5.05 20.61
CA ALA A 58 5.23 -4.94 19.34
C ALA A 58 5.92 -3.58 19.19
N LEU A 59 7.04 -3.55 18.45
CA LEU A 59 7.68 -2.30 18.01
C LEU A 59 6.73 -1.44 17.19
N SER A 60 5.90 -2.09 16.37
CA SER A 60 4.88 -1.44 15.55
C SER A 60 3.73 -2.41 15.27
N ILE A 61 2.51 -1.87 15.28
CA ILE A 61 1.28 -2.60 14.94
C ILE A 61 0.64 -1.92 13.74
N ILE A 62 0.48 -2.68 12.65
CA ILE A 62 -0.12 -2.21 11.40
C ILE A 62 -1.36 -3.06 11.18
N ASP A 63 -2.49 -2.57 11.69
CA ASP A 63 -3.79 -3.24 11.60
C ASP A 63 -4.91 -2.21 11.39
N PRO A 64 -5.85 -2.42 10.44
CA PRO A 64 -6.97 -1.52 10.16
C PRO A 64 -7.98 -1.33 11.29
N HIS A 65 -8.00 -2.21 12.28
CA HIS A 65 -8.90 -2.14 13.43
C HIS A 65 -8.27 -1.46 14.65
N VAL A 66 -6.96 -1.18 14.63
CA VAL A 66 -6.28 -0.46 15.71
C VAL A 66 -6.45 1.05 15.49
N GLU A 67 -6.89 1.77 16.53
CA GLU A 67 -7.06 3.22 16.46
C GLU A 67 -5.73 3.91 16.09
N GLY A 68 -5.78 4.74 15.06
CA GLY A 68 -4.62 5.45 14.54
C GLY A 68 -4.94 6.25 13.27
N GLU A 69 -3.90 6.75 12.61
CA GLU A 69 -4.04 7.57 11.41
C GLU A 69 -4.37 6.77 10.13
N MET A 70 -4.53 5.44 10.21
CA MET A 70 -4.86 4.63 9.04
C MET A 70 -6.37 4.73 8.76
N PRO A 71 -6.80 5.43 7.68
CA PRO A 71 -8.20 5.76 7.47
C PRO A 71 -9.01 4.61 6.86
N ILE A 72 -8.49 3.38 6.90
CA ILE A 72 -8.99 2.23 6.12
C ILE A 72 -9.28 1.09 7.10
N GLY A 73 -10.56 0.88 7.41
CA GLY A 73 -10.97 -0.06 8.46
C GLY A 73 -11.08 -1.53 8.05
N HIS A 74 -10.98 -1.87 6.77
CA HIS A 74 -11.22 -3.24 6.30
C HIS A 74 -10.29 -3.60 5.14
N LEU A 75 -9.14 -4.18 5.47
CA LEU A 75 -8.19 -4.75 4.53
C LEU A 75 -7.95 -6.22 4.91
N SER A 76 -7.58 -7.07 3.94
CA SER A 76 -7.04 -8.39 4.25
C SER A 76 -5.59 -8.29 4.70
N GLY A 77 -5.03 -9.29 5.40
CA GLY A 77 -3.61 -9.28 5.75
C GLY A 77 -2.68 -9.11 4.54
N ALA A 78 -3.02 -9.70 3.39
CA ALA A 78 -2.28 -9.49 2.13
C ALA A 78 -2.34 -8.03 1.63
N ALA A 79 -3.47 -7.34 1.82
CA ALA A 79 -3.59 -5.93 1.48
C ALA A 79 -2.82 -5.04 2.47
N VAL A 80 -2.80 -5.38 3.76
CA VAL A 80 -1.98 -4.70 4.77
C VAL A 80 -0.50 -4.85 4.43
N ALA A 81 -0.03 -6.06 4.12
CA ALA A 81 1.34 -6.31 3.67
C ALA A 81 1.71 -5.46 2.43
N LEU A 82 0.81 -5.36 1.44
CA LEU A 82 1.00 -4.46 0.30
C LEU A 82 1.16 -2.99 0.73
N LYS A 83 0.37 -2.50 1.71
CA LYS A 83 0.51 -1.12 2.21
C LYS A 83 1.86 -0.89 2.89
N VAL A 84 2.34 -1.86 3.66
CA VAL A 84 3.69 -1.80 4.27
C VAL A 84 4.76 -1.74 3.20
N ILE A 85 4.68 -2.58 2.18
CA ILE A 85 5.62 -2.57 1.06
C ILE A 85 5.56 -1.24 0.31
N GLN A 86 4.37 -0.68 0.06
CA GLN A 86 4.21 0.64 -0.57
C GLN A 86 4.87 1.75 0.27
N ALA A 87 4.69 1.72 1.59
CA ALA A 87 5.33 2.67 2.51
C ALA A 87 6.85 2.52 2.50
N LEU A 88 7.36 1.30 2.46
CA LEU A 88 8.80 1.02 2.37
C LEU A 88 9.37 1.51 1.03
N TYR A 89 8.72 1.22 -0.10
CA TYR A 89 9.08 1.77 -1.41
C TYR A 89 9.08 3.31 -1.39
N PHE A 90 8.09 3.93 -0.74
CA PHE A 90 8.05 5.37 -0.56
C PHE A 90 9.22 5.89 0.28
N SER A 91 9.64 5.17 1.33
CA SER A 91 10.76 5.59 2.17
C SER A 91 12.10 5.67 1.44
N TYR A 92 12.27 4.87 0.38
CA TYR A 92 13.44 4.95 -0.50
C TYR A 92 13.40 6.16 -1.44
N SER A 93 12.26 6.87 -1.53
CA SER A 93 12.17 8.13 -2.24
C SER A 93 12.88 9.24 -1.45
N ARG A 94 14.16 9.47 -1.77
CA ARG A 94 15.00 10.46 -1.08
C ARG A 94 14.47 11.90 -1.12
N LEU A 95 13.56 12.20 -2.05
CA LEU A 95 13.03 13.56 -2.25
C LEU A 95 11.85 13.90 -1.34
N PHE A 96 11.00 12.94 -0.99
CA PHE A 96 9.72 13.21 -0.32
C PHE A 96 9.52 12.45 0.98
N TYR A 97 10.33 11.43 1.25
CA TYR A 97 10.30 10.77 2.54
C TYR A 97 10.86 11.67 3.66
N ASN A 98 10.18 11.63 4.81
CA ASN A 98 10.46 12.43 5.99
C ASN A 98 10.52 13.94 5.71
N GLN A 99 9.71 14.42 4.75
CA GLN A 99 9.60 15.83 4.41
C GLN A 99 8.25 16.39 4.83
N ASP A 100 8.29 17.58 5.43
CA ASP A 100 7.13 18.45 5.56
C ASP A 100 6.95 19.21 4.23
N MET A 101 5.71 19.24 3.74
CA MET A 101 5.33 19.83 2.48
C MET A 101 4.11 20.73 2.66
N LEU A 102 4.20 21.97 2.19
CA LEU A 102 3.09 22.91 2.14
C LEU A 102 2.63 23.07 0.69
N PHE A 103 1.46 22.55 0.36
CA PHE A 103 0.82 22.70 -0.95
C PHE A 103 0.04 23.99 -0.94
N LEU A 104 0.58 25.03 -1.59
CA LEU A 104 0.09 26.38 -1.47
C LEU A 104 -0.51 26.87 -2.79
N SER A 105 -1.69 27.46 -2.69
CA SER A 105 -2.36 28.17 -3.76
C SER A 105 -2.59 29.63 -3.37
N ARG A 106 -2.72 30.51 -4.35
CA ARG A 106 -2.99 31.92 -4.13
C ARG A 106 -4.29 32.31 -4.83
N THR A 107 -5.28 32.71 -4.03
CA THR A 107 -6.48 33.38 -4.53
C THR A 107 -6.43 34.84 -4.05
N LYS A 108 -7.35 35.27 -3.17
CA LYS A 108 -7.21 36.52 -2.41
C LYS A 108 -6.20 36.39 -1.28
N ASP A 109 -6.20 35.23 -0.61
CA ASP A 109 -5.30 34.86 0.48
C ASP A 109 -4.42 33.69 0.05
N TYR A 110 -3.34 33.40 0.79
CA TYR A 110 -2.61 32.15 0.59
C TYR A 110 -3.39 31.05 1.30
N GLN A 111 -3.68 29.96 0.59
CA GLN A 111 -4.37 28.81 1.13
C GLN A 111 -3.56 27.56 0.91
N GLY A 112 -3.51 26.64 1.88
CA GLY A 112 -2.68 25.45 1.72
C GLY A 112 -3.06 24.23 2.54
N ILE A 113 -2.51 23.09 2.10
CA ILE A 113 -2.45 21.84 2.86
C ILE A 113 -1.04 21.67 3.39
N LEU A 114 -0.91 21.46 4.69
CA LEU A 114 0.31 20.91 5.28
C LEU A 114 0.24 19.39 5.21
N SER A 115 1.32 18.75 4.78
CA SER A 115 1.43 17.30 4.70
C SER A 115 2.82 16.86 5.11
N ARG A 116 2.90 15.69 5.74
CA ARG A 116 4.14 14.94 5.94
C ARG A 116 4.00 13.61 5.21
N ASN A 117 4.98 13.22 4.39
CA ASN A 117 4.94 11.94 3.66
C ASN A 117 3.69 11.72 2.76
N PHE A 118 3.09 12.78 2.20
CA PHE A 118 1.79 12.72 1.50
C PHE A 118 0.60 12.25 2.37
N VAL A 119 0.77 12.23 3.69
CA VAL A 119 -0.31 12.17 4.68
C VAL A 119 -0.71 13.61 4.98
N PRO A 120 -1.95 14.02 4.67
CA PRO A 120 -2.40 15.38 4.95
C PRO A 120 -2.57 15.56 6.46
N GLY A 121 -2.02 16.65 7.00
CA GLY A 121 -2.34 17.14 8.34
C GLY A 121 -3.43 18.20 8.24
N GLU A 122 -3.05 19.47 8.40
CA GLU A 122 -3.97 20.60 8.29
C GLU A 122 -4.36 20.88 6.82
N LEU A 123 -5.66 20.82 6.51
CA LEU A 123 -6.16 20.80 5.13
C LEU A 123 -6.44 22.16 4.49
N ASP A 124 -6.83 23.17 5.26
CA ASP A 124 -7.29 24.47 4.74
C ASP A 124 -6.66 25.61 5.56
N LEU A 125 -5.33 25.61 5.65
CA LEU A 125 -4.58 26.73 6.22
C LEU A 125 -4.85 28.00 5.41
N VAL A 126 -4.98 29.15 6.09
CA VAL A 126 -5.19 30.45 5.45
C VAL A 126 -4.21 31.47 6.00
N PHE A 127 -3.42 32.10 5.13
CA PHE A 127 -2.52 33.19 5.46
C PHE A 127 -2.95 34.47 4.75
N SER A 128 -3.37 35.47 5.53
CA SER A 128 -3.88 36.74 5.01
C SER A 128 -2.80 37.65 4.42
N SER A 129 -1.51 37.33 4.62
CA SER A 129 -0.37 38.09 4.08
C SER A 129 0.86 37.19 3.92
N GLY A 130 1.82 37.64 3.11
CA GLY A 130 3.12 36.97 2.97
C GLY A 130 3.94 36.96 4.26
N GLU A 131 3.77 37.97 5.12
CA GLU A 131 4.42 38.03 6.44
C GLU A 131 3.94 36.90 7.36
N LYS A 132 2.61 36.68 7.43
CA LYS A 132 2.06 35.55 8.20
C LYS A 132 2.52 34.19 7.67
N LEU A 133 2.65 34.06 6.35
CA LEU A 133 3.20 32.86 5.73
C LEU A 133 4.68 32.69 6.13
N LEU A 134 5.49 33.75 6.07
CA LEU A 134 6.89 33.70 6.49
C LEU A 134 7.02 33.29 7.96
N ASP A 135 6.23 33.89 8.85
CA ASP A 135 6.22 33.56 10.27
C ASP A 135 5.87 32.07 10.51
N PHE A 136 4.87 31.55 9.81
CA PHE A 136 4.52 30.12 9.86
C PHE A 136 5.70 29.22 9.46
N THR A 137 6.44 29.59 8.41
CA THR A 137 7.56 28.76 7.93
C THR A 137 8.77 28.73 8.86
N ARG A 138 8.87 29.62 9.86
CA ARG A 138 10.01 29.66 10.79
C ARG A 138 10.03 28.51 11.79
N SER A 139 8.90 27.86 12.04
CA SER A 139 8.84 26.72 12.97
C SER A 139 9.38 25.41 12.37
N TYR A 140 9.65 25.37 11.07
CA TYR A 140 10.09 24.18 10.36
C TYR A 140 11.60 24.18 10.17
N LYS A 141 12.26 23.07 10.50
CA LYS A 141 13.69 22.87 10.21
C LYS A 141 13.98 22.78 8.72
N LYS A 142 13.03 22.22 7.96
CA LYS A 142 13.04 22.14 6.51
C LYS A 142 11.59 22.03 6.02
N LEU A 143 11.22 22.78 4.99
CA LEU A 143 9.87 22.74 4.42
C LEU A 143 9.94 22.87 2.90
N ILE A 144 9.21 22.00 2.20
CA ILE A 144 9.03 22.12 0.75
C ILE A 144 7.70 22.83 0.49
N ILE A 145 7.73 24.00 -0.13
CA ILE A 145 6.52 24.68 -0.59
C ILE A 145 6.28 24.29 -2.05
N VAL A 146 5.18 23.60 -2.29
CA VAL A 146 4.72 23.22 -3.62
C VAL A 146 3.69 24.24 -4.08
N ALA A 147 3.88 24.82 -5.27
CA ALA A 147 2.95 25.79 -5.84
C ALA A 147 2.99 25.81 -7.38
N GLU A 148 2.00 26.47 -7.98
CA GLU A 148 1.95 26.72 -9.43
C GLU A 148 2.80 27.91 -9.86
N ASN A 149 2.98 28.06 -11.17
CA ASN A 149 3.81 29.09 -11.79
C ASN A 149 3.48 30.51 -11.29
N GLU A 150 2.20 30.85 -11.18
CA GLU A 150 1.77 32.19 -10.77
C GLU A 150 2.04 32.46 -9.30
N ALA A 151 1.60 31.56 -8.41
CA ALA A 151 1.85 31.68 -6.97
C ALA A 151 3.35 31.71 -6.65
N LEU A 152 4.18 30.96 -7.37
CA LEU A 152 5.63 30.98 -7.19
C LEU A 152 6.28 32.33 -7.52
N LYS A 153 5.73 33.12 -8.46
CA LYS A 153 6.27 34.46 -8.75
C LYS A 153 6.15 35.38 -7.52
N ASP A 154 5.08 35.24 -6.76
CA ASP A 154 4.88 36.02 -5.54
C ASP A 154 5.69 35.46 -4.36
N LEU A 155 5.73 34.14 -4.22
CA LEU A 155 6.54 33.48 -3.18
C LEU A 155 8.03 33.79 -3.31
N LYS A 156 8.57 33.89 -4.53
CA LYS A 156 9.98 34.26 -4.75
C LYS A 156 10.33 35.69 -4.32
N LYS A 157 9.33 36.56 -4.14
CA LYS A 157 9.52 37.92 -3.60
C LYS A 157 9.55 37.92 -2.07
N LEU A 158 9.09 36.84 -1.43
CA LEU A 158 9.16 36.68 0.01
C LEU A 158 10.58 36.22 0.39
N GLY A 159 11.15 36.85 1.41
CA GLY A 159 12.49 36.54 1.91
C GLY A 159 12.52 35.25 2.74
N PHE A 160 12.21 34.10 2.13
CA PHE A 160 12.35 32.80 2.78
C PHE A 160 13.82 32.49 3.11
N GLY A 161 14.05 31.80 4.22
CA GLY A 161 15.38 31.29 4.58
C GLY A 161 15.77 30.05 3.76
N GLU A 162 17.04 29.64 3.86
CA GLU A 162 17.61 28.50 3.12
C GLU A 162 16.94 27.15 3.46
N HIS A 163 16.23 27.07 4.60
CA HIS A 163 15.47 25.90 5.02
C HIS A 163 14.21 25.66 4.19
N ILE A 164 13.81 26.62 3.34
CA ILE A 164 12.62 26.54 2.50
C ILE A 164 13.02 26.21 1.07
N GLN A 165 12.47 25.11 0.56
CA GLN A 165 12.62 24.72 -0.84
C GLN A 165 11.31 25.00 -1.59
N LEU A 166 11.39 25.79 -2.65
CA LEU A 166 10.24 26.01 -3.55
C LEU A 166 10.24 24.94 -4.66
N LEU A 167 9.11 24.28 -4.85
CA LEU A 167 8.89 23.27 -5.88
C LEU A 167 7.75 23.70 -6.81
N ASN A 168 8.06 23.77 -8.10
CA ASN A 168 7.11 24.14 -9.15
C ASN A 168 6.34 22.91 -9.67
N LEU A 169 5.01 22.91 -9.51
CA LEU A 169 4.16 21.83 -10.00
C LEU A 169 4.35 21.58 -11.50
N HIS A 170 4.42 22.64 -12.33
CA HIS A 170 4.48 22.48 -13.78
C HIS A 170 5.80 21.83 -14.19
N GLU A 171 6.92 22.29 -13.62
CA GLU A 171 8.23 21.68 -13.86
C GLU A 171 8.26 20.22 -13.39
N PHE A 172 7.68 19.94 -12.22
CA PHE A 172 7.56 18.58 -11.70
C PHE A 172 6.79 17.68 -12.67
N ILE A 173 5.66 18.14 -13.22
CA ILE A 173 4.88 17.37 -14.21
C ILE A 173 5.68 17.15 -15.50
N ALA A 174 6.35 18.19 -16.00
CA ALA A 174 7.11 18.12 -17.25
C ALA A 174 8.30 17.14 -17.15
N LEU A 175 8.93 17.07 -15.97
CA LEU A 175 10.06 16.17 -15.72
C LEU A 175 9.64 14.71 -15.53
N ASN A 176 8.43 14.47 -15.01
CA ASN A 176 8.01 13.13 -14.59
C ASN A 176 6.94 12.51 -15.48
N THR A 177 6.35 13.25 -16.42
CA THR A 177 5.23 12.75 -17.24
C THR A 177 5.40 13.15 -18.71
N PRO A 178 4.76 12.44 -19.65
CA PRO A 178 4.73 12.86 -21.06
C PRO A 178 3.80 14.06 -21.32
N ILE A 179 3.17 14.63 -20.27
CA ILE A 179 2.19 15.69 -20.41
C ILE A 179 2.89 17.04 -20.40
N SER A 180 2.67 17.83 -21.46
CA SER A 180 3.06 19.25 -21.46
C SER A 180 2.26 20.02 -20.42
N SER A 181 2.94 20.65 -19.46
CA SER A 181 2.31 21.32 -18.30
C SER A 181 2.50 22.84 -18.26
N LYS A 182 3.49 23.37 -19.00
CA LYS A 182 4.01 24.74 -18.82
C LYS A 182 2.95 25.84 -18.96
N GLU A 183 2.02 25.68 -19.89
CA GLU A 183 0.99 26.68 -20.23
C GLU A 183 -0.42 26.29 -19.76
N LYS A 184 -0.55 25.17 -19.03
CA LYS A 184 -1.86 24.68 -18.57
C LYS A 184 -2.22 25.27 -17.22
N THR A 185 -3.49 25.60 -17.01
CA THR A 185 -4.02 25.99 -15.69
C THR A 185 -4.14 24.78 -14.76
N LEU A 186 -4.26 25.01 -13.45
CA LEU A 186 -4.50 23.94 -12.47
C LEU A 186 -5.71 23.09 -12.81
N GLU A 187 -6.79 23.74 -13.24
CA GLU A 187 -8.04 23.10 -13.62
C GLU A 187 -7.85 22.18 -14.83
N GLN A 188 -7.13 22.65 -15.87
CA GLN A 188 -6.81 21.83 -17.03
C GLN A 188 -5.95 20.62 -16.65
N LEU A 189 -4.95 20.82 -15.77
CA LEU A 189 -4.13 19.73 -15.24
C LEU A 189 -4.98 18.75 -14.42
N ALA A 190 -5.84 19.25 -13.54
CA ALA A 190 -6.75 18.43 -12.74
C ALA A 190 -7.66 17.57 -13.64
N GLY A 191 -8.20 18.13 -14.71
CA GLY A 191 -8.97 17.40 -15.72
C GLY A 191 -8.17 16.27 -16.39
N LEU A 192 -6.95 16.55 -16.86
CA LEU A 192 -6.08 15.54 -17.50
C LEU A 192 -5.74 14.38 -16.58
N PHE A 193 -5.56 14.65 -15.29
CA PHE A 193 -5.26 13.64 -14.30
C PHE A 193 -6.50 13.11 -13.58
N GLN A 194 -7.73 13.47 -13.97
CA GLN A 194 -8.96 13.04 -13.29
C GLN A 194 -8.88 13.29 -11.77
N VAL A 195 -8.55 14.52 -11.41
CA VAL A 195 -8.50 15.02 -10.03
C VAL A 195 -9.64 16.02 -9.87
N PHE A 196 -10.38 15.93 -8.76
CA PHE A 196 -11.43 16.89 -8.46
C PHE A 196 -10.83 18.29 -8.26
N TYR A 197 -11.43 19.28 -8.90
CA TYR A 197 -11.02 20.68 -8.82
C TYR A 197 -12.16 21.53 -8.26
N ALA A 198 -11.88 22.26 -7.18
CA ALA A 198 -12.78 23.24 -6.62
C ALA A 198 -12.09 24.61 -6.66
N GLU A 199 -12.67 25.56 -7.39
CA GLU A 199 -12.09 26.91 -7.59
C GLU A 199 -11.78 27.64 -6.28
N GLN A 200 -12.58 27.42 -5.24
CA GLN A 200 -12.38 28.04 -3.93
C GLN A 200 -11.34 27.32 -3.06
N LYS A 201 -10.89 26.12 -3.45
CA LYS A 201 -9.89 25.32 -2.72
C LYS A 201 -8.84 24.69 -3.66
N PRO A 202 -8.13 25.49 -4.48
CA PRO A 202 -7.21 24.98 -5.48
C PRO A 202 -6.02 24.21 -4.87
N HIS A 203 -5.59 24.55 -3.64
CA HIS A 203 -4.57 23.80 -2.89
C HIS A 203 -4.90 22.31 -2.70
N ARG A 204 -6.18 21.94 -2.61
CA ARG A 204 -6.61 20.53 -2.52
C ARG A 204 -6.37 19.77 -3.84
N ALA A 205 -6.62 20.43 -4.97
CA ALA A 205 -6.33 19.86 -6.28
C ALA A 205 -4.82 19.74 -6.51
N LEU A 206 -4.05 20.76 -6.10
CA LEU A 206 -2.58 20.77 -6.13
C LEU A 206 -1.99 19.58 -5.35
N PHE A 207 -2.42 19.36 -4.11
CA PHE A 207 -2.02 18.21 -3.30
C PHE A 207 -2.36 16.87 -3.99
N SER A 208 -3.61 16.75 -4.44
CA SER A 208 -4.10 15.52 -5.08
C SER A 208 -3.38 15.21 -6.40
N LEU A 209 -3.06 16.24 -7.19
CA LEU A 209 -2.26 16.15 -8.40
C LEU A 209 -0.85 15.65 -8.09
N MET A 210 -0.14 16.34 -7.19
CA MET A 210 1.23 15.94 -6.83
C MET A 210 1.26 14.50 -6.33
N LYS A 211 0.35 14.12 -5.43
CA LYS A 211 0.23 12.75 -4.92
C LYS A 211 0.01 11.77 -6.07
N LYS A 212 -0.97 12.03 -6.95
CA LYS A 212 -1.30 11.15 -8.07
C LYS A 212 -0.14 11.00 -9.06
N ILE A 213 0.55 12.10 -9.39
CA ILE A 213 1.69 12.08 -10.31
C ILE A 213 2.86 11.34 -9.68
N PHE A 214 3.19 11.66 -8.42
CA PHE A 214 4.27 11.02 -7.71
C PHE A 214 4.07 9.49 -7.65
N PHE A 215 2.92 9.00 -7.18
CA PHE A 215 2.68 7.56 -7.06
C PHE A 215 2.50 6.84 -8.41
N LYS A 216 2.10 7.55 -9.47
CA LYS A 216 1.92 6.94 -10.80
C LYS A 216 3.19 6.95 -11.65
N TYR A 217 4.01 7.99 -11.55
CA TYR A 217 5.13 8.21 -12.48
C TYR A 217 6.50 8.23 -11.79
N CYS A 218 6.59 8.67 -10.54
CA CYS A 218 7.88 8.81 -9.84
C CYS A 218 8.20 7.57 -9.01
N LEU A 219 7.21 7.06 -8.28
CA LEU A 219 7.30 5.75 -7.65
C LEU A 219 7.18 4.74 -8.80
N LYS A 220 8.33 4.32 -9.35
CA LYS A 220 8.37 3.32 -10.41
C LYS A 220 7.69 2.05 -9.91
N LEU A 221 6.43 1.88 -10.28
CA LEU A 221 5.71 0.62 -10.13
C LEU A 221 6.36 -0.36 -11.10
N ASP A 222 7.43 -0.98 -10.64
CA ASP A 222 8.15 -1.99 -11.39
C ASP A 222 7.33 -3.30 -11.42
N GLU A 223 7.82 -4.28 -12.19
CA GLU A 223 7.16 -5.58 -12.26
C GLU A 223 7.07 -6.29 -10.90
N LYS A 224 7.99 -6.00 -9.97
CA LYS A 224 7.95 -6.54 -8.60
C LYS A 224 6.72 -6.03 -7.86
N LEU A 225 6.50 -4.72 -7.85
CA LEU A 225 5.32 -4.16 -7.18
C LEU A 225 4.02 -4.56 -7.88
N ASN A 226 4.02 -4.69 -9.22
CA ASN A 226 2.88 -5.24 -9.94
C ASN A 226 2.57 -6.69 -9.53
N ALA A 227 3.58 -7.55 -9.37
CA ALA A 227 3.39 -8.92 -8.87
C ALA A 227 2.77 -8.94 -7.47
N ILE A 228 3.24 -8.06 -6.57
CA ILE A 228 2.69 -7.93 -5.21
C ILE A 228 1.24 -7.46 -5.23
N PHE A 229 0.87 -6.54 -6.14
CA PHE A 229 -0.53 -6.14 -6.34
C PHE A 229 -1.42 -7.32 -6.77
N ARG A 230 -0.92 -8.21 -7.66
CA ARG A 230 -1.66 -9.41 -8.07
C ARG A 230 -1.92 -10.31 -6.85
N LEU A 231 -0.88 -10.59 -6.05
CA LEU A 231 -0.99 -11.43 -4.84
C LEU A 231 -1.94 -10.81 -3.80
N ALA A 232 -1.83 -9.52 -3.54
CA ALA A 232 -2.71 -8.82 -2.62
C ALA A 232 -4.19 -8.90 -3.05
N ALA A 233 -4.47 -8.74 -4.36
CA ALA A 233 -5.83 -8.90 -4.88
C ALA A 233 -6.36 -10.33 -4.72
N LEU A 234 -5.52 -11.35 -4.93
CA LEU A 234 -5.90 -12.75 -4.66
C LEU A 234 -6.27 -12.92 -3.18
N GLY A 235 -5.41 -12.46 -2.27
CA GLY A 235 -5.63 -12.54 -0.83
C GLY A 235 -6.92 -11.83 -0.41
N THR A 236 -7.14 -10.59 -0.87
CA THR A 236 -8.36 -9.82 -0.57
C THR A 236 -9.64 -10.53 -1.02
N VAL A 237 -9.65 -11.17 -2.20
CA VAL A 237 -10.83 -11.92 -2.66
C VAL A 237 -10.98 -13.26 -1.91
N CYS A 238 -9.88 -13.97 -1.65
CA CYS A 238 -9.91 -15.25 -0.92
C CYS A 238 -10.37 -15.07 0.53
N ASP A 239 -10.14 -13.89 1.08
CA ASP A 239 -10.51 -13.49 2.43
C ASP A 239 -11.91 -12.82 2.51
N TYR A 240 -12.67 -12.87 1.40
CA TYR A 240 -14.04 -12.36 1.29
C TYR A 240 -14.20 -10.90 1.76
N MET A 241 -13.20 -10.06 1.51
CA MET A 241 -13.25 -8.68 1.93
C MET A 241 -14.34 -7.86 1.23
N PRO A 242 -14.99 -6.92 1.94
CA PRO A 242 -16.08 -6.12 1.39
C PRO A 242 -15.60 -5.20 0.26
N LEU A 243 -16.12 -5.43 -0.95
CA LEU A 243 -15.78 -4.68 -2.16
C LEU A 243 -16.68 -3.47 -2.43
N ASN A 244 -17.67 -3.24 -1.57
CA ASN A 244 -18.40 -1.96 -1.50
C ASN A 244 -17.54 -0.85 -0.86
N LEU A 245 -16.41 -1.20 -0.25
CA LEU A 245 -15.41 -0.25 0.23
C LEU A 245 -14.42 0.08 -0.88
N VAL A 246 -14.10 1.37 -1.00
CA VAL A 246 -13.36 1.94 -2.12
C VAL A 246 -11.97 1.33 -2.24
N GLU A 247 -11.28 1.10 -1.13
CA GLU A 247 -9.91 0.62 -1.09
C GLU A 247 -9.77 -0.81 -1.61
N ASN A 248 -10.60 -1.73 -1.12
CA ASN A 248 -10.62 -3.12 -1.57
C ASN A 248 -11.07 -3.20 -3.03
N HIS A 249 -12.08 -2.40 -3.43
CA HIS A 249 -12.52 -2.34 -4.82
C HIS A 249 -11.38 -1.93 -5.75
N ILE A 250 -10.68 -0.83 -5.44
CA ILE A 250 -9.58 -0.32 -6.27
C ILE A 250 -8.44 -1.33 -6.31
N LEU A 251 -8.09 -1.95 -5.18
CA LEU A 251 -7.05 -2.96 -5.09
C LEU A 251 -7.37 -4.16 -5.98
N VAL A 252 -8.55 -4.76 -5.81
CA VAL A 252 -8.97 -5.94 -6.56
C VAL A 252 -9.10 -5.64 -8.04
N LYS A 253 -9.72 -4.50 -8.41
CA LYS A 253 -9.82 -4.07 -9.81
C LYS A 253 -8.44 -3.94 -10.45
N ARG A 254 -7.51 -3.25 -9.79
CA ARG A 254 -6.13 -3.08 -10.27
C ARG A 254 -5.41 -4.42 -10.39
N GLY A 255 -5.55 -5.31 -9.40
CA GLY A 255 -4.95 -6.64 -9.43
C GLY A 255 -5.47 -7.48 -10.60
N LEU A 256 -6.79 -7.45 -10.84
CA LEU A 256 -7.42 -8.12 -11.98
C LEU A 256 -6.94 -7.53 -13.32
N ASP A 257 -6.85 -6.21 -13.44
CA ASP A 257 -6.30 -5.56 -14.64
C ASP A 257 -4.85 -6.02 -14.89
N LEU A 258 -4.02 -6.11 -13.83
CA LEU A 258 -2.64 -6.57 -13.92
C LEU A 258 -2.49 -8.07 -14.21
N ILE A 259 -3.41 -8.90 -13.71
CA ILE A 259 -3.48 -10.33 -14.04
C ILE A 259 -3.86 -10.48 -15.52
N ASN A 260 -4.93 -9.84 -15.96
CA ASN A 260 -5.45 -10.02 -17.32
C ASN A 260 -4.58 -9.37 -18.41
N LYS A 261 -3.82 -8.32 -18.07
CA LYS A 261 -2.86 -7.71 -19.02
C LYS A 261 -1.74 -8.67 -19.43
N ASN A 262 -1.24 -9.48 -18.50
CA ASN A 262 -0.26 -10.54 -18.76
C ASN A 262 -0.45 -11.65 -17.72
N VAL A 263 -1.24 -12.66 -18.08
CA VAL A 263 -1.66 -13.72 -17.15
C VAL A 263 -0.43 -14.54 -16.72
N PRO A 264 -0.03 -14.49 -15.42
CA PRO A 264 1.10 -15.26 -14.94
C PRO A 264 0.86 -16.77 -15.07
N LEU A 265 1.93 -17.56 -15.21
CA LEU A 265 1.84 -19.01 -15.36
C LEU A 265 1.08 -19.66 -14.19
N TYR A 266 1.36 -19.25 -12.95
CA TYR A 266 0.68 -19.79 -11.77
C TYR A 266 -0.85 -19.56 -11.81
N ILE A 267 -1.32 -18.43 -12.38
CA ILE A 267 -2.75 -18.18 -12.60
C ILE A 267 -3.30 -19.06 -13.72
N LYS A 268 -2.57 -19.20 -14.84
CA LYS A 268 -2.97 -20.07 -15.97
C LYS A 268 -3.16 -21.52 -15.53
N LEU A 269 -2.30 -22.02 -14.63
CA LEU A 269 -2.41 -23.36 -14.06
C LEU A 269 -3.64 -23.50 -13.17
N LEU A 270 -3.88 -22.53 -12.27
CA LEU A 270 -5.02 -22.57 -11.34
C LEU A 270 -6.38 -22.33 -12.00
N SER A 271 -6.42 -21.53 -13.06
CA SER A 271 -7.62 -21.15 -13.80
C SER A 271 -7.34 -21.14 -15.31
N PRO A 272 -7.29 -22.30 -15.96
CA PRO A 272 -7.09 -22.39 -17.40
C PRO A 272 -8.29 -21.74 -18.13
N LYS A 273 -7.99 -20.74 -18.95
CA LYS A 273 -8.96 -19.92 -19.70
C LYS A 273 -8.62 -19.95 -21.18
N LYS A 274 -9.62 -19.80 -22.04
CA LYS A 274 -9.39 -19.54 -23.47
C LYS A 274 -8.79 -18.14 -23.67
N ASN A 275 -8.14 -17.88 -24.81
CA ASN A 275 -7.44 -16.60 -25.05
C ASN A 275 -8.33 -15.36 -24.89
N ASP A 276 -9.63 -15.45 -25.15
CA ASP A 276 -10.57 -14.34 -25.05
C ASP A 276 -11.28 -14.24 -23.68
N GLU A 277 -11.03 -15.18 -22.77
CA GLU A 277 -11.68 -15.21 -21.46
C GLU A 277 -10.79 -14.56 -20.39
N LEU A 278 -11.38 -13.65 -19.62
CA LEU A 278 -10.70 -12.99 -18.51
C LEU A 278 -10.82 -13.80 -17.21
N VAL A 279 -9.78 -13.72 -16.38
CA VAL A 279 -9.83 -14.13 -14.98
C VAL A 279 -10.66 -13.10 -14.23
N ASN A 280 -11.67 -13.56 -13.50
CA ASN A 280 -12.56 -12.71 -12.72
C ASN A 280 -12.56 -13.09 -11.22
N MET A 281 -13.37 -12.38 -10.43
CA MET A 281 -13.44 -12.62 -8.98
C MET A 281 -14.00 -14.01 -8.63
N GLU A 282 -14.89 -14.57 -9.44
CA GLU A 282 -15.41 -15.93 -9.21
C GLU A 282 -14.33 -16.98 -9.43
N ASP A 283 -13.47 -16.81 -10.44
CA ASP A 283 -12.31 -17.69 -10.62
C ASP A 283 -11.39 -17.63 -9.41
N ILE A 284 -11.16 -16.43 -8.86
CA ILE A 284 -10.35 -16.28 -7.65
C ILE A 284 -11.01 -16.95 -6.45
N GLY A 285 -12.27 -16.61 -6.14
CA GLY A 285 -12.96 -17.07 -4.93
C GLY A 285 -13.35 -18.55 -4.95
N PHE A 286 -13.65 -19.13 -6.12
CA PHE A 286 -14.20 -20.50 -6.21
C PHE A 286 -13.26 -21.52 -6.84
N LYS A 287 -12.19 -21.10 -7.53
CA LYS A 287 -11.20 -22.03 -8.13
C LYS A 287 -9.82 -21.87 -7.52
N ILE A 288 -9.25 -20.67 -7.63
CA ILE A 288 -7.86 -20.36 -7.23
C ILE A 288 -7.73 -20.46 -5.70
N GLY A 289 -8.54 -19.71 -4.94
CA GLY A 289 -8.51 -19.69 -3.48
C GLY A 289 -8.68 -21.08 -2.86
N PRO A 290 -9.72 -21.86 -3.23
CA PRO A 290 -9.89 -23.21 -2.72
C PRO A 290 -8.71 -24.14 -3.02
N MET A 291 -8.08 -24.01 -4.19
CA MET A 291 -6.89 -24.79 -4.55
C MET A 291 -5.70 -24.41 -3.66
N LEU A 292 -5.38 -23.12 -3.53
CA LEU A 292 -4.28 -22.65 -2.68
C LEU A 292 -4.50 -22.99 -1.19
N ASN A 293 -5.73 -22.87 -0.70
CA ASN A 293 -6.06 -23.16 0.70
C ASN A 293 -6.08 -24.66 1.02
N SER A 294 -6.02 -25.54 0.01
CA SER A 294 -6.04 -26.99 0.23
C SER A 294 -4.80 -27.49 0.96
N SER A 295 -3.63 -26.88 0.70
CA SER A 295 -2.37 -27.29 1.29
C SER A 295 -2.30 -27.00 2.79
N GLY A 296 -2.71 -25.80 3.21
CA GLY A 296 -2.81 -25.43 4.63
C GLY A 296 -3.80 -26.31 5.40
N ARG A 297 -4.97 -26.61 4.80
CA ARG A 297 -5.98 -27.52 5.40
C ARG A 297 -5.48 -28.95 5.59
N LEU A 298 -4.48 -29.37 4.82
CA LEU A 298 -3.87 -30.69 4.90
C LEU A 298 -2.47 -30.66 5.55
N GLY A 299 -2.12 -29.57 6.25
CA GLY A 299 -0.91 -29.46 7.04
C GLY A 299 0.39 -29.31 6.23
N GLN A 300 0.30 -28.89 4.95
CA GLN A 300 1.46 -28.64 4.08
C GLN A 300 1.42 -27.22 3.45
N PRO A 301 1.22 -26.13 4.24
CA PRO A 301 1.07 -24.77 3.72
C PRO A 301 2.26 -24.30 2.86
N GLU A 302 3.45 -24.84 3.10
CA GLU A 302 4.67 -24.54 2.35
C GLU A 302 4.52 -24.78 0.84
N ILE A 303 3.65 -25.71 0.42
CA ILE A 303 3.43 -26.00 -1.01
C ILE A 303 2.76 -24.82 -1.73
N SER A 304 1.76 -24.19 -1.11
CA SER A 304 1.12 -23.02 -1.72
C SER A 304 2.04 -21.81 -1.71
N PHE A 305 2.84 -21.65 -0.66
CA PHE A 305 3.86 -20.61 -0.61
C PHE A 305 4.88 -20.80 -1.74
N GLN A 306 5.48 -21.98 -1.85
CA GLN A 306 6.43 -22.33 -2.91
C GLN A 306 5.83 -22.12 -4.30
N PHE A 307 4.57 -22.51 -4.50
CA PHE A 307 3.86 -22.32 -5.78
C PHE A 307 3.73 -20.84 -6.18
N LEU A 308 3.52 -19.93 -5.22
CA LEU A 308 3.31 -18.51 -5.51
C LEU A 308 4.61 -17.73 -5.75
N ILE A 309 5.76 -18.25 -5.30
CA ILE A 309 7.07 -17.59 -5.40
C ILE A 309 8.02 -18.25 -6.40
N GLU A 310 7.67 -19.41 -6.97
CA GLU A 310 8.52 -20.13 -7.90
C GLU A 310 8.51 -19.47 -9.29
N ASP A 311 9.71 -19.20 -9.80
CA ASP A 311 9.94 -18.56 -11.09
C ASP A 311 10.28 -19.59 -12.19
N ASP A 312 10.75 -20.79 -11.81
CA ASP A 312 11.06 -21.87 -12.75
C ASP A 312 9.81 -22.60 -13.22
N GLU A 313 9.56 -22.61 -14.53
CA GLU A 313 8.32 -23.16 -15.10
C GLU A 313 8.16 -24.67 -14.84
N GLU A 314 9.23 -25.45 -14.92
CA GLU A 314 9.18 -26.89 -14.72
C GLU A 314 8.86 -27.24 -13.25
N LYS A 315 9.53 -26.56 -12.32
CA LYS A 315 9.24 -26.70 -10.88
C LYS A 315 7.84 -26.23 -10.54
N LEU A 316 7.39 -25.11 -11.12
CA LEU A 316 6.05 -24.58 -10.88
C LEU A 316 4.96 -25.59 -11.31
N VAL A 317 5.13 -26.24 -12.47
CA VAL A 317 4.24 -27.32 -12.93
C VAL A 317 4.30 -28.54 -12.00
N SER A 318 5.49 -28.90 -11.51
CA SER A 318 5.64 -29.99 -10.54
C SER A 318 4.92 -29.70 -9.21
N ILE A 319 5.10 -28.49 -8.66
CA ILE A 319 4.44 -28.04 -7.43
C ILE A 319 2.92 -27.97 -7.64
N PHE A 320 2.46 -27.52 -8.80
CA PHE A 320 1.04 -27.51 -9.16
C PHE A 320 0.42 -28.92 -9.10
N GLY A 321 1.11 -29.94 -9.62
CA GLY A 321 0.65 -31.34 -9.52
C GLY A 321 0.41 -31.77 -8.07
N ARG A 322 1.34 -31.44 -7.16
CA ARG A 322 1.18 -31.70 -5.72
C ARG A 322 -0.02 -30.95 -5.13
N LEU A 323 -0.23 -29.69 -5.54
CA LEU A 323 -1.36 -28.89 -5.09
C LEU A 323 -2.71 -29.48 -5.57
N GLN A 324 -2.77 -30.00 -6.80
CA GLN A 324 -3.95 -30.70 -7.30
C GLN A 324 -4.27 -31.96 -6.50
N GLU A 325 -3.26 -32.75 -6.13
CA GLU A 325 -3.43 -33.93 -5.28
C GLU A 325 -3.99 -33.57 -3.90
N LEU A 326 -3.47 -32.51 -3.29
CA LEU A 326 -3.95 -32.00 -2.01
C LEU A 326 -5.40 -31.53 -2.11
N ASN A 327 -5.74 -30.76 -3.14
CA ASN A 327 -7.12 -30.32 -3.34
C ASN A 327 -8.08 -31.49 -3.60
N LYS A 328 -7.64 -32.54 -4.30
CA LYS A 328 -8.42 -33.78 -4.47
C LYS A 328 -8.67 -34.44 -3.12
N LYS A 329 -7.64 -34.69 -2.33
CA LYS A 329 -7.76 -35.28 -0.98
C LYS A 329 -8.68 -34.45 -0.09
N ARG A 330 -8.51 -33.13 -0.09
CA ARG A 330 -9.36 -32.20 0.69
C ARG A 330 -10.83 -32.32 0.31
N LYS A 331 -11.16 -32.46 -0.98
CA LYS A 331 -12.54 -32.67 -1.44
C LYS A 331 -13.08 -34.03 -0.98
N GLU A 332 -12.29 -35.09 -1.09
CA GLU A 332 -12.68 -36.42 -0.60
C GLU A 332 -13.01 -36.39 0.90
N PHE A 333 -12.14 -35.81 1.75
CA PHE A 333 -12.43 -35.65 3.18
C PHE A 333 -13.67 -34.79 3.48
N GLY A 334 -13.89 -33.73 2.70
CA GLY A 334 -15.08 -32.90 2.80
C GLY A 334 -16.35 -33.71 2.56
N ASP A 335 -16.38 -34.53 1.51
CA ASP A 335 -17.54 -35.36 1.15
C ASP A 335 -17.84 -36.48 2.16
N TYR A 336 -16.83 -36.94 2.92
CA TYR A 336 -17.02 -37.89 4.03
C TYR A 336 -17.61 -37.25 5.29
N GLY A 337 -17.42 -35.94 5.51
CA GLY A 337 -18.00 -35.22 6.66
C GLY A 337 -19.48 -34.86 6.50
N TYR A 338 -20.03 -34.99 5.29
CA TYR A 338 -21.44 -34.70 4.96
C TYR A 338 -22.32 -35.95 4.80
N LYS A 339 -21.76 -37.17 4.90
CA LYS A 339 -22.49 -38.43 4.97
C LYS A 339 -22.44 -38.98 6.39
#